data_AF-A0A1E5L0W1-F1
#
_entry.id   AF-A0A1E5L0W1-F1
#
_cell.length_a   1.000
_cell.length_b   1.000
_cell.length_c   1.000
_cell.angle_alpha   90.00
_cell.angle_beta   90.00
_cell.angle_gamma   90.00
#
_symmetry.space_group_name_H-M   'P 1'
#
loop_
_entity.id
_entity.type
_entity.pdbx_description
1 polymer ?
#
loop_
_entity_poly.entity_id
_entity_poly.type
_entity_poly.pdbx_seq_one_letter_code
_entity_poly.pdbx_strand_id
1 'polypeptide(L)'
;MKWSIDFDKFEDEMVNKAFGHDLLVSFPKNDSYGAVKDYPELVPLGRYVTTQLSGGVVRLNSKLTTEKIQTEFSKALKISTEKIKVTDTIPTH
;
A
#
# COMPACT_ATOMS: atom_id res chain seq x y z
N MET A 1 1.57 20.84 -36.50
CA MET A 1 1.29 19.73 -35.56
C MET A 1 1.80 20.15 -34.19
N LYS A 2 0.90 20.47 -33.25
CA LYS A 2 1.29 20.73 -31.85
C LYS A 2 1.42 19.37 -31.17
N TRP A 3 2.64 18.97 -30.85
CA TRP A 3 2.89 17.85 -29.96
C TRP A 3 2.75 18.39 -28.54
N SER A 4 1.56 18.24 -27.96
CA SER A 4 1.39 18.41 -26.51
C SER A 4 1.85 17.10 -25.88
N ILE A 5 3.10 17.06 -25.41
CA ILE A 5 3.55 16.00 -24.51
C ILE A 5 2.99 16.39 -23.15
N ASP A 6 2.02 15.62 -22.65
CA ASP A 6 1.56 15.70 -21.26
C ASP A 6 2.71 15.22 -20.36
N PHE A 7 3.57 16.15 -19.94
CA PHE A 7 4.71 15.87 -19.06
C PHE A 7 4.26 15.25 -17.73
N ASP A 8 3.07 15.63 -17.24
CA ASP A 8 2.50 15.10 -15.99
C ASP A 8 2.31 13.58 -16.03
N LYS A 9 1.83 13.03 -17.16
CA LYS A 9 1.68 11.57 -17.32
C LYS A 9 3.02 10.83 -17.39
N PHE A 10 4.04 11.48 -17.93
CA PHE A 10 5.34 10.86 -18.16
C PHE A 10 6.17 10.80 -16.87
N GLU A 11 6.08 11.83 -16.01
CA GLU A 11 6.70 11.82 -14.69
C GLU A 11 6.02 10.79 -13.77
N ASP A 12 4.69 10.72 -13.74
CA ASP A 12 3.97 9.71 -12.95
C ASP A 12 4.31 8.27 -13.37
N GLU A 13 4.43 7.97 -14.67
CA GLU A 13 4.85 6.63 -15.12
C GLU A 13 6.28 6.29 -14.73
N MET A 14 7.20 7.25 -14.79
CA MET A 14 8.62 7.07 -14.43
C MET A 14 8.79 6.87 -12.92
N VAL A 15 8.11 7.68 -12.10
CA VAL A 15 8.14 7.61 -10.63
C VAL A 15 7.48 6.32 -10.14
N ASN A 16 6.33 5.93 -10.70
CA ASN A 16 5.67 4.66 -10.38
C ASN A 16 6.54 3.44 -10.74
N LYS A 17 7.27 3.47 -11.87
CA LYS A 17 8.21 2.41 -12.25
C LYS A 17 9.42 2.32 -11.33
N ALA A 18 9.95 3.45 -10.88
CA ALA A 18 11.16 3.49 -10.05
C ALA A 18 10.85 3.16 -8.58
N PHE A 19 9.83 3.78 -7.99
CA PHE A 19 9.60 3.80 -6.55
C PHE A 19 8.32 3.09 -6.10
N GLY A 20 7.38 2.72 -6.98
CA GLY A 20 6.09 2.15 -6.57
C GLY A 20 5.17 3.17 -5.89
N HIS A 21 3.91 2.79 -5.66
CA HIS A 21 2.88 3.63 -5.05
C HIS A 21 3.10 3.73 -3.55
N ASP A 22 2.97 4.94 -3.01
CA ASP A 22 2.88 5.14 -1.57
C ASP A 22 1.42 4.93 -1.15
N LEU A 23 1.20 3.93 -0.30
CA LEU A 23 -0.13 3.43 0.02
C LEU A 23 -0.37 3.52 1.53
N LEU A 24 -1.55 3.96 1.90
CA LEU A 24 -2.09 3.84 3.24
C LEU A 24 -3.03 2.64 3.29
N VAL A 25 -2.66 1.65 4.10
CA VAL A 25 -3.48 0.47 4.41
C VAL A 25 -4.09 0.68 5.78
N SER A 26 -5.41 0.72 5.85
CA SER A 26 -6.17 0.87 7.10
C SER A 26 -7.08 -0.32 7.33
N PHE A 27 -7.22 -0.72 8.59
CA PHE A 27 -7.97 -1.88 9.05
C PHE A 27 -8.39 -1.68 10.51
N PRO A 28 -9.31 -2.48 11.06
CA PRO A 28 -9.76 -2.33 12.44
C PRO A 28 -8.58 -2.45 13.40
N LYS A 29 -8.46 -1.46 14.29
CA LYS A 29 -7.46 -1.45 15.35
C LYS A 29 -7.60 -2.72 16.21
N ASN A 30 -6.48 -3.38 16.48
CA ASN A 30 -6.41 -4.49 17.43
C ASN A 30 -5.05 -4.48 18.11
N ASP A 31 -5.02 -4.29 19.43
CA ASP A 31 -3.79 -4.22 20.21
C ASP A 31 -3.04 -5.57 20.25
N SER A 32 -3.68 -6.67 19.83
CA SER A 32 -3.05 -7.98 19.68
C SER A 32 -2.21 -8.10 18.40
N TYR A 33 -2.32 -7.17 17.46
CA TYR A 33 -1.50 -7.20 16.25
C TYR A 33 -0.08 -6.73 16.54
N GLY A 34 0.88 -7.53 16.08
CA GLY A 34 2.31 -7.28 16.25
C GLY A 34 2.87 -6.28 15.24
N ALA A 35 4.15 -6.43 14.94
CA ALA A 35 4.79 -5.71 13.87
C ALA A 35 4.66 -6.48 12.55
N VAL A 36 4.77 -5.80 11.41
CA VAL A 36 4.73 -6.37 10.05
C VAL A 36 5.67 -7.57 9.91
N LYS A 37 6.86 -7.52 10.53
CA LYS A 37 7.86 -8.61 10.50
C LYS A 37 7.35 -9.93 11.10
N ASP A 38 6.34 -9.87 11.96
CA ASP A 38 5.73 -11.04 12.60
C ASP A 38 4.75 -11.75 11.64
N TYR A 39 4.48 -11.15 10.48
CA TYR A 39 3.61 -11.64 9.42
C TYR A 39 4.41 -11.85 8.13
N PRO A 40 4.93 -13.07 7.88
CA PRO A 40 5.77 -13.36 6.72
C PRO A 40 5.11 -13.04 5.37
N GLU A 41 3.78 -13.12 5.30
CA GLU A 41 2.99 -12.80 4.11
C GLU A 41 2.99 -11.31 3.77
N LEU A 42 3.19 -10.44 4.77
CA LEU A 42 3.20 -8.99 4.59
C LEU A 42 4.58 -8.47 4.18
N VAL A 43 5.66 -9.11 4.64
CA VAL A 43 7.05 -8.73 4.30
C VAL A 43 7.28 -8.52 2.78
N PRO A 44 6.83 -9.40 1.86
CA PRO A 44 7.07 -9.23 0.42
C PRO A 44 6.17 -8.18 -0.25
N LEU A 45 5.22 -7.56 0.46
CA LEU A 45 4.29 -6.63 -0.17
C LEU A 45 4.94 -5.30 -0.56
N GLY A 46 6.07 -4.95 0.05
CA GLY A 46 6.82 -3.76 -0.32
C GLY A 46 7.63 -3.22 0.84
N ARG A 47 7.96 -1.93 0.76
CA ARG A 47 8.73 -1.24 1.79
C ARG A 47 7.80 -0.53 2.75
N TYR A 48 7.79 -1.00 4.00
CA TYR A 48 6.97 -0.42 5.05
C TYR A 48 7.63 0.83 5.64
N VAL A 49 6.86 1.92 5.71
CA VAL A 49 7.26 3.16 6.41
C VAL A 49 6.88 3.06 7.89
N THR A 50 5.70 2.53 8.19
CA THR A 50 5.29 2.16 9.55
C THR A 50 5.20 0.65 9.67
N THR A 51 5.76 0.10 10.75
CA THR A 51 5.88 -1.36 10.93
C THR A 51 4.97 -1.90 12.02
N GLN A 52 4.31 -1.08 12.83
CA GLN A 52 3.36 -1.52 13.85
C GLN A 52 1.96 -1.63 13.27
N LEU A 53 1.31 -2.79 13.45
CA LEU A 53 -0.06 -3.01 12.97
C LEU A 53 -1.12 -2.67 14.03
N SER A 54 -0.75 -2.58 15.30
CA SER A 54 -1.67 -2.32 16.43
C SER A 54 -2.46 -1.01 16.29
N GLY A 55 -1.93 -0.04 15.55
CA GLY A 55 -2.62 1.23 15.26
C GLY A 55 -3.74 1.13 14.22
N GLY A 56 -3.90 -0.01 13.54
CA GLY A 56 -4.90 -0.19 12.49
C GLY A 56 -4.57 0.54 11.18
N VAL A 57 -3.39 1.15 11.07
CA VAL A 57 -2.98 1.92 9.89
C VAL A 57 -1.49 1.68 9.63
N VAL A 58 -1.17 1.42 8.37
CA VAL A 58 0.18 1.14 7.88
C VAL A 58 0.44 1.91 6.62
N ARG A 59 1.62 2.52 6.51
CA ARG A 59 2.11 3.12 5.27
C ARG A 59 3.12 2.20 4.61
N LEU A 60 2.87 1.92 3.35
CA LEU A 60 3.52 0.88 2.54
C LEU A 60 3.83 1.48 1.18
N ASN A 61 5.07 1.37 0.75
CA ASN A 61 5.45 1.67 -0.62
C ASN A 61 5.52 0.36 -1.41
N SER A 62 4.67 0.20 -2.43
CA SER A 62 4.49 -1.06 -3.17
C SER A 62 4.28 -0.86 -4.65
N LYS A 63 4.76 -1.81 -5.46
CA LYS A 63 4.43 -1.93 -6.89
C LYS A 63 3.25 -2.87 -7.14
N LEU A 64 2.69 -3.44 -6.07
CA LEU A 64 1.56 -4.37 -6.16
C LEU A 64 0.24 -3.62 -6.26
N THR A 65 -0.77 -4.29 -6.82
CA THR A 65 -2.13 -3.75 -6.87
C THR A 65 -2.75 -3.67 -5.48
N THR A 66 -3.66 -2.71 -5.30
CA THR A 66 -4.43 -2.53 -4.06
C THR A 66 -5.16 -3.81 -3.65
N GLU A 67 -5.77 -4.51 -4.60
CA GLU A 67 -6.45 -5.79 -4.39
C GLU A 67 -5.53 -6.85 -3.78
N LYS A 68 -4.32 -7.01 -4.34
CA LYS A 68 -3.36 -7.98 -3.83
C LYS A 68 -2.94 -7.66 -2.40
N ILE A 69 -2.70 -6.38 -2.10
CA ILE A 69 -2.37 -5.92 -0.75
C ILE A 69 -3.54 -6.20 0.20
N GLN A 70 -4.78 -5.92 -0.20
CA GLN A 70 -5.97 -6.23 0.61
C GLN A 70 -6.09 -7.72 0.91
N THR A 71 -5.87 -8.59 -0.07
CA THR A 71 -5.94 -10.06 0.12
C THR A 71 -4.89 -10.53 1.13
N GLU A 72 -3.65 -10.08 1.01
CA GLU A 72 -2.56 -10.53 1.87
C GLU A 72 -2.72 -10.01 3.31
N PHE A 73 -3.19 -8.76 3.49
CA PHE A 73 -3.58 -8.24 4.80
C PHE A 73 -4.75 -9.00 5.41
N SER A 74 -5.75 -9.37 4.60
CA SER A 74 -6.92 -10.13 5.05
C SER A 74 -6.50 -11.49 5.58
N LYS A 75 -5.61 -12.16 4.86
CA LYS A 75 -5.08 -13.47 5.22
C LYS A 75 -4.21 -13.41 6.48
N ALA A 76 -3.26 -12.47 6.52
CA ALA A 76 -2.34 -12.30 7.64
C ALA A 76 -3.07 -11.95 8.95
N LEU A 77 -4.07 -11.06 8.88
CA LEU A 77 -4.82 -10.58 10.04
C LEU A 77 -6.08 -11.41 10.34
N LYS A 78 -6.42 -12.38 9.48
CA LYS A 78 -7.65 -13.21 9.57
C LYS A 78 -8.93 -12.38 9.69
N ILE A 79 -9.02 -11.31 8.90
CA ILE A 79 -10.20 -10.43 8.83
C ILE A 79 -10.72 -10.35 7.40
N SER A 80 -12.00 -10.01 7.22
CA SER A 80 -12.58 -9.81 5.88
C SER A 80 -11.84 -8.72 5.09
N THR A 81 -11.64 -8.94 3.79
CA THR A 81 -11.05 -7.96 2.85
C THR A 81 -11.82 -6.63 2.86
N GLU A 82 -13.13 -6.65 3.06
CA GLU A 82 -13.98 -5.45 3.16
C GLU A 82 -13.60 -4.53 4.32
N LYS A 83 -12.95 -5.07 5.35
CA LYS A 83 -12.46 -4.29 6.49
C LYS A 83 -11.10 -3.66 6.24
N ILE A 84 -10.46 -3.95 5.12
CA ILE A 84 -9.14 -3.42 4.76
C ILE A 84 -9.31 -2.42 3.63
N LYS A 85 -8.92 -1.18 3.89
CA LYS A 85 -8.94 -0.11 2.90
C LYS A 85 -7.50 0.24 2.51
N VAL A 86 -7.20 0.15 1.22
CA VAL A 86 -5.92 0.60 0.65
C VAL A 86 -6.20 1.87 -0.14
N THR A 87 -5.46 2.94 0.15
CA THR A 87 -5.60 4.25 -0.49
C THR A 87 -4.23 4.73 -0.93
N ASP A 88 -4.13 5.25 -2.15
CA ASP A 88 -2.90 5.91 -2.60
C ASP A 88 -2.76 7.24 -1.86
N THR A 89 -1.59 7.48 -1.25
CA THR A 89 -1.30 8.70 -0.49
C THR A 89 -0.68 9.79 -1.34
N ILE A 90 -0.30 9.48 -2.58
CA ILE A 90 0.07 10.50 -3.56
C ILE A 90 -1.21 10.86 -4.31
N PRO A 91 -1.66 12.13 -4.26
CA PRO A 91 -2.74 12.57 -5.12
C PRO A 91 -2.26 12.49 -6.57
N THR A 92 -2.83 11.58 -7.35
CA THR A 92 -2.79 11.68 -8.81
C THR A 92 -3.52 12.97 -9.18
N HIS A 93 -2.76 13.97 -9.62
CA HIS A 93 -3.26 15.28 -10.05
C HIS A 93 -3.92 15.21 -11.43
#